data_AF-A0A382GY25-F1
#
_entry.id   AF-A0A382GY25-F1
#
_cell.length_a   1.000
_cell.length_b   1.000
_cell.length_c   1.000
_cell.angle_alpha   90.00
_cell.angle_beta   90.00
_cell.angle_gamma   90.00
#
_symmetry.space_group_name_H-M   'P 1'
#
loop_
_entity.id
_entity.type
_entity.pdbx_description
1 polymer ?
#
loop_
_entity_poly.entity_id
_entity_poly.type
_entity_poly.pdbx_seq_one_letter_code
_entity_poly.pdbx_strand_id
1 'polypeptide(L)'
;MKITKSIFGKEGNDIDKFNELDLDERSIVFYSESSVILYPYVEEIIRELQNRDQKICYLTSSKHDPILKNKNENIKVFYIGDSELEKMNFFLRLKARILIMTMPDLGAYHIKRSKEFPVHYIYTFHSMNSTHMEFQKDAFDQFDSIFCVGQYQVQELRATEQLYNLKQKNLVECGYGLLDKLIKLRSSFSEKKNFLKNNKKNILIAPSWGKHNLLESMGIELVKILLDAGYHV
;
A
#
# COMPACT_ATOMS: atom_id res chain seq x y z
N MET A 1 29.92 -24.35 25.65
CA MET A 1 28.55 -23.94 26.04
C MET A 1 27.82 -23.58 24.75
N LYS A 2 26.88 -24.41 24.31
CA LYS A 2 26.10 -24.18 23.08
C LYS A 2 25.19 -22.98 23.34
N ILE A 3 25.46 -21.86 22.67
CA ILE A 3 24.55 -20.71 22.69
C ILE A 3 23.28 -21.16 21.97
N THR A 4 22.22 -21.28 22.76
CA THR A 4 20.87 -21.60 22.34
C THR A 4 20.39 -20.56 21.33
N LYS A 5 20.15 -20.99 20.08
CA LYS A 5 19.31 -20.27 19.12
C LYS A 5 17.91 -20.14 19.72
N SER A 6 17.67 -19.04 20.42
CA SER A 6 16.43 -18.77 21.15
C SER A 6 15.67 -17.61 20.49
N ILE A 7 14.49 -17.94 19.96
CA ILE A 7 13.28 -17.09 19.86
C ILE A 7 13.21 -16.00 18.76
N PHE A 8 14.25 -15.69 17.98
CA PHE A 8 14.08 -14.87 16.76
C PHE A 8 13.60 -15.72 15.56
N GLY A 9 12.32 -16.10 15.59
CA GLY A 9 11.70 -16.93 14.56
C GLY A 9 11.41 -16.15 13.27
N LYS A 10 12.20 -16.39 12.21
CA LYS A 10 12.04 -15.88 10.83
C LYS A 10 12.22 -14.36 10.60
N GLU A 11 11.80 -13.48 11.51
CA GLU A 11 11.79 -12.01 11.28
C GLU A 11 13.18 -11.40 11.06
N GLY A 12 14.12 -11.61 11.99
CA GLY A 12 15.49 -11.09 11.84
C GLY A 12 16.24 -11.66 10.64
N ASN A 13 15.90 -12.88 10.22
CA ASN A 13 16.57 -13.56 9.11
C ASN A 13 16.27 -12.90 7.75
N ASP A 14 15.07 -12.35 7.55
CA ASP A 14 14.70 -11.78 6.25
C ASP A 14 15.24 -10.35 6.06
N ILE A 15 15.38 -9.57 7.14
CA ILE A 15 16.10 -8.29 7.11
C ILE A 15 17.57 -8.51 6.72
N ASP A 16 18.24 -9.48 7.33
CA ASP A 16 19.64 -9.79 7.04
C ASP A 16 19.82 -10.24 5.58
N LYS A 17 18.97 -11.18 5.10
CA LYS A 17 18.97 -11.59 3.68
C LYS A 17 18.75 -10.43 2.71
N PHE A 18 17.82 -9.53 3.01
CA PHE A 18 17.61 -8.34 2.19
C PHE A 18 18.86 -7.46 2.17
N ASN A 19 19.53 -7.31 3.31
CA ASN A 19 20.73 -6.49 3.44
C ASN A 19 21.97 -7.08 2.74
N GLU A 20 22.03 -8.41 2.62
CA GLU A 20 23.06 -9.15 1.89
C GLU A 20 22.94 -9.00 0.36
N LEU A 21 21.78 -8.60 -0.17
CA LEU A 21 21.63 -8.34 -1.59
C LEU A 21 22.55 -7.21 -2.07
N ASP A 22 23.08 -7.38 -3.28
CA ASP A 22 23.75 -6.28 -3.97
C ASP A 22 22.76 -5.13 -4.24
N LEU A 23 23.29 -3.94 -4.51
CA LEU A 23 22.46 -2.74 -4.67
C LEU A 23 21.55 -2.82 -5.92
N ASP A 24 21.94 -3.55 -6.95
CA ASP A 24 21.16 -3.67 -8.18
C ASP A 24 19.94 -4.56 -7.97
N GLU A 25 20.08 -5.65 -7.23
CA GLU A 25 19.00 -6.57 -6.87
C GLU A 25 17.98 -5.98 -5.90
N ARG A 26 18.39 -5.04 -5.03
CA ARG A 26 17.47 -4.29 -4.15
C ARG A 26 17.25 -2.84 -4.58
N SER A 27 17.47 -2.54 -5.86
CA SER A 27 17.40 -1.16 -6.35
C SER A 27 16.00 -0.57 -6.25
N ILE A 28 14.95 -1.36 -6.55
CA ILE A 28 13.55 -0.96 -6.50
C ILE A 28 12.86 -1.73 -5.37
N VAL A 29 12.41 -1.00 -4.36
CA VAL A 29 11.76 -1.55 -3.17
C VAL A 29 10.32 -1.09 -3.07
N PHE A 30 9.41 -2.02 -2.81
CA PHE A 30 8.02 -1.76 -2.45
C PHE A 30 7.83 -2.09 -0.97
N TYR A 31 7.18 -1.22 -0.20
CA TYR A 31 6.93 -1.45 1.23
C TYR A 31 5.45 -1.37 1.60
N SER A 32 4.93 -2.44 2.21
CA SER A 32 3.57 -2.53 2.73
C SER A 32 3.55 -2.73 4.24
N GLU A 33 2.84 -1.87 4.97
CA GLU A 33 2.61 -2.07 6.41
C GLU A 33 1.59 -3.19 6.67
N SER A 34 0.62 -3.40 5.76
CA SER A 34 -0.40 -4.45 5.91
C SER A 34 -0.59 -5.29 4.65
N SER A 35 -1.36 -6.37 4.74
CA SER A 35 -1.59 -7.29 3.62
C SER A 35 -2.52 -6.75 2.52
N VAL A 36 -3.13 -5.58 2.70
CA VAL A 36 -4.18 -5.06 1.79
C VAL A 36 -3.93 -3.65 1.27
N ILE A 37 -3.03 -2.87 1.88
CA ILE A 37 -2.93 -1.43 1.64
C ILE A 37 -1.94 -1.01 0.55
N LEU A 38 -1.08 -1.91 0.07
CA LEU A 38 -0.13 -1.60 -1.01
C LEU A 38 -0.46 -2.33 -2.30
N TYR A 39 -0.37 -3.66 -2.29
CA TYR A 39 -0.35 -4.48 -3.51
C TYR A 39 -1.46 -4.13 -4.52
N PRO A 40 -2.74 -3.97 -4.11
CA PRO A 40 -3.81 -3.63 -5.06
C PRO A 40 -3.60 -2.33 -5.84
N TYR A 41 -2.85 -1.38 -5.29
CA TYR A 41 -2.63 -0.04 -5.86
C TYR A 41 -1.35 0.04 -6.71
N VAL A 42 -0.42 -0.89 -6.51
CA VAL A 42 0.87 -0.93 -7.23
C VAL A 42 1.03 -2.13 -8.14
N GLU A 43 0.06 -3.04 -8.21
CA GLU A 43 0.11 -4.25 -9.02
C GLU A 43 0.43 -3.95 -10.49
N GLU A 44 -0.21 -2.93 -11.09
CA GLU A 44 0.08 -2.54 -12.46
C GLU A 44 1.53 -2.02 -12.62
N ILE A 45 2.02 -1.26 -11.63
CA ILE A 45 3.41 -0.74 -11.63
C ILE A 45 4.40 -1.91 -11.56
N ILE A 46 4.18 -2.86 -10.65
CA ILE A 46 5.01 -4.06 -10.51
C ILE A 46 5.00 -4.85 -11.83
N ARG A 47 3.83 -5.06 -12.44
CA ARG A 47 3.74 -5.76 -13.73
C ARG A 47 4.52 -5.03 -14.83
N GLU A 48 4.37 -3.72 -14.97
CA GLU A 48 5.10 -2.97 -16.00
C GLU A 48 6.62 -2.99 -15.78
N LEU A 49 7.08 -3.03 -14.52
CA LEU A 49 8.50 -3.25 -14.22
C LEU A 49 8.95 -4.65 -14.65
N GLN A 50 8.15 -5.68 -14.36
CA GLN A 50 8.46 -7.05 -14.77
C GLN A 50 8.48 -7.23 -16.29
N ASN A 51 7.57 -6.57 -17.01
CA ASN A 51 7.55 -6.56 -18.48
C ASN A 51 8.81 -5.94 -19.10
N ARG A 52 9.60 -5.22 -18.29
CA ARG A 52 10.88 -4.59 -18.67
C ARG A 52 12.07 -5.30 -18.01
N ASP A 53 11.88 -6.56 -17.62
CA ASP A 53 12.88 -7.41 -16.97
C ASP A 53 13.50 -6.80 -15.70
N GLN A 54 12.77 -5.91 -15.02
CA GLN A 54 13.21 -5.33 -13.75
C GLN A 54 12.88 -6.27 -12.59
N LYS A 55 13.87 -6.48 -11.72
CA LYS A 55 13.70 -7.17 -10.44
C LYS A 55 13.26 -6.17 -9.39
N ILE A 56 12.38 -6.60 -8.48
CA ILE A 56 11.92 -5.78 -7.36
C ILE A 56 12.03 -6.54 -6.05
N CYS A 57 12.22 -5.80 -4.96
CA CYS A 57 12.08 -6.30 -3.61
C CYS A 57 10.75 -5.82 -3.02
N TYR A 58 9.97 -6.74 -2.44
CA TYR A 58 8.74 -6.42 -1.73
C TYR A 58 8.95 -6.69 -0.24
N LEU A 59 8.86 -5.63 0.56
CA LEU A 59 8.96 -5.67 2.01
C LEU A 59 7.55 -5.61 2.59
N THR A 60 7.23 -6.52 3.51
CA THR A 60 5.95 -6.52 4.22
C THR A 60 6.15 -6.61 5.72
N SER A 61 5.33 -5.87 6.46
CA SER A 61 5.18 -6.01 7.91
C SER A 61 4.04 -6.95 8.30
N SER A 62 3.33 -7.54 7.32
CA SER A 62 2.27 -8.51 7.58
C SER A 62 2.75 -9.94 7.38
N LYS A 63 2.76 -10.72 8.47
CA LYS A 63 3.09 -12.17 8.46
C LYS A 63 2.17 -13.00 7.57
N HIS A 64 0.99 -12.48 7.27
CA HIS A 64 -0.06 -13.14 6.49
C HIS A 64 -0.29 -12.46 5.14
N ASP A 65 0.63 -11.62 4.69
CA ASP A 65 0.55 -11.00 3.37
C ASP A 65 0.51 -12.09 2.27
N PRO A 66 -0.52 -12.10 1.40
CA PRO A 66 -0.60 -13.04 0.29
C PRO A 66 0.64 -13.07 -0.60
N ILE A 67 1.37 -11.94 -0.71
CA ILE A 67 2.58 -11.84 -1.51
C ILE A 67 3.70 -12.79 -1.04
N LEU A 68 3.69 -13.22 0.22
CA LEU A 68 4.66 -14.20 0.75
C LEU A 68 4.58 -15.56 0.07
N LYS A 69 3.47 -15.85 -0.63
CA LYS A 69 3.28 -17.07 -1.45
C LYS A 69 3.66 -16.87 -2.92
N ASN A 70 4.17 -15.70 -3.29
CA ASN A 70 4.62 -15.41 -4.64
C ASN A 70 5.68 -16.43 -5.10
N LYS A 71 5.54 -16.87 -6.36
CA LYS A 71 6.49 -17.78 -7.02
C LYS A 71 7.29 -17.11 -8.13
N ASN A 72 7.02 -15.83 -8.40
CA ASN A 72 7.71 -15.09 -9.44
C ASN A 72 9.12 -14.70 -8.95
N GLU A 73 10.15 -15.23 -9.58
CA GLU A 73 11.56 -15.03 -9.22
C GLU A 73 12.03 -13.57 -9.37
N ASN A 74 11.33 -12.75 -10.18
CA ASN A 74 11.61 -11.33 -10.33
C ASN A 74 11.07 -10.48 -9.16
N ILE A 75 10.32 -11.07 -8.23
CA ILE A 75 9.83 -10.42 -7.01
C ILE A 75 10.42 -11.16 -5.80
N LYS A 76 11.45 -10.57 -5.19
CA LYS A 76 12.01 -11.06 -3.93
C LYS A 76 11.19 -10.51 -2.77
N VAL A 77 10.59 -11.37 -1.96
CA VAL A 77 9.70 -10.97 -0.86
C VAL A 77 10.37 -11.18 0.48
N PHE A 78 10.29 -10.19 1.37
CA PHE A 78 10.88 -10.23 2.70
C PHE A 78 9.86 -9.78 3.74
N TYR A 79 9.70 -10.57 4.81
CA TYR A 79 8.91 -10.17 5.96
C TYR A 79 9.82 -9.52 7.01
N ILE A 80 9.65 -8.21 7.23
CA ILE A 80 10.55 -7.41 8.09
C ILE A 80 10.02 -7.24 9.52
N GLY A 81 8.97 -7.97 9.89
CA GLY A 81 8.33 -7.86 11.20
C GLY A 81 7.43 -6.63 11.36
N ASP A 82 6.74 -6.58 12.50
CA ASP A 82 5.84 -5.49 12.87
C ASP A 82 6.35 -4.67 14.08
N SER A 83 7.54 -4.99 14.59
CA SER A 83 8.17 -4.22 15.66
C SER A 83 8.54 -2.81 15.17
N GLU A 84 7.94 -1.77 15.75
CA GLU A 84 8.20 -0.37 15.40
C GLU A 84 9.69 -0.01 15.55
N LEU A 85 10.34 -0.52 16.61
CA LEU A 85 11.75 -0.26 16.87
C LEU A 85 12.65 -0.90 15.79
N GLU A 86 12.34 -2.12 15.38
CA GLU A 86 13.09 -2.82 14.32
C GLU A 86 12.86 -2.15 12.96
N LYS A 87 11.61 -1.79 12.63
CA LYS A 87 11.27 -1.02 11.42
C LYS A 87 12.03 0.30 11.37
N MET A 88 12.04 1.06 12.46
CA MET A 88 12.77 2.33 12.53
C MET A 88 14.27 2.14 12.28
N ASN A 89 14.89 1.15 12.94
CA ASN A 89 16.31 0.83 12.76
C ASN A 89 16.63 0.33 11.35
N PHE A 90 15.71 -0.40 10.72
CA PHE A 90 15.84 -0.86 9.35
C PHE A 90 15.78 0.32 8.36
N PHE A 91 14.73 1.14 8.42
CA PHE A 91 14.52 2.25 7.49
C PHE A 91 15.60 3.33 7.58
N LEU A 92 16.11 3.61 8.79
CA LEU A 92 17.24 4.53 8.98
C LEU A 92 18.52 4.09 8.25
N ARG A 93 18.67 2.79 7.98
CA ARG A 93 19.87 2.20 7.37
C ARG A 93 19.60 1.59 6.00
N LEU A 94 18.40 1.76 5.47
CA LEU A 94 17.98 1.18 4.19
C LEU A 94 18.92 1.64 3.06
N LYS A 95 19.43 0.68 2.29
CA LYS A 95 20.19 0.92 1.06
C LYS A 95 19.41 0.40 -0.13
N ALA A 96 18.82 1.31 -0.89
CA ALA A 96 18.05 1.05 -2.10
C ALA A 96 18.05 2.31 -2.96
N ARG A 97 17.87 2.20 -4.28
CA ARG A 97 17.77 3.40 -5.13
C ARG A 97 16.40 4.06 -4.96
N ILE A 98 15.34 3.27 -4.93
CA ILE A 98 13.96 3.73 -4.88
C ILE A 98 13.21 2.93 -3.83
N LEU A 99 12.37 3.62 -3.05
CA LEU A 99 11.34 2.98 -2.23
C LEU A 99 9.96 3.55 -2.56
N ILE A 100 9.00 2.67 -2.84
CA ILE A 100 7.60 2.98 -3.15
C ILE A 100 6.70 2.45 -2.01
N MET A 101 5.82 3.29 -1.48
CA MET A 101 4.87 2.90 -0.45
C MET A 101 3.56 3.70 -0.52
N THR A 102 2.52 3.21 0.16
CA THR A 102 1.22 3.89 0.32
C THR A 102 1.05 4.54 1.69
N MET A 103 2.03 4.38 2.58
CA MET A 103 2.02 4.97 3.92
C MET A 103 2.41 6.46 3.85
N PRO A 104 1.58 7.37 4.37
CA PRO A 104 1.94 8.78 4.49
C PRO A 104 2.95 8.99 5.62
N ASP A 105 3.25 10.25 5.91
CA ASP A 105 4.01 10.68 7.09
C ASP A 105 5.45 10.11 7.13
N LEU A 106 6.08 9.96 5.97
CA LEU A 106 7.49 9.55 5.89
C LEU A 106 8.36 10.47 6.75
N GLY A 107 9.24 9.88 7.56
CA GLY A 107 10.07 10.63 8.51
C GLY A 107 9.40 10.84 9.87
N ALA A 108 8.07 10.73 9.96
CA ALA A 108 7.35 10.60 11.22
C ALA A 108 7.36 9.14 11.71
N TYR A 109 7.07 8.92 13.00
CA TYR A 109 6.93 7.58 13.61
C TYR A 109 8.08 6.61 13.31
N HIS A 110 7.80 5.38 12.87
CA HIS A 110 8.79 4.32 12.70
C HIS A 110 9.29 4.16 11.24
N ILE A 111 8.76 4.90 10.27
CA ILE A 111 9.23 4.87 8.87
C ILE A 111 10.11 6.10 8.63
N LYS A 112 11.43 5.93 8.61
CA LYS A 112 12.39 7.03 8.48
C LYS A 112 13.01 7.11 7.10
N ARG A 113 13.42 8.32 6.69
CA ARG A 113 14.38 8.46 5.59
C ARG A 113 15.71 7.83 5.99
N SER A 114 16.34 7.14 5.04
CA SER A 114 17.64 6.53 5.23
C SER A 114 18.69 7.59 5.48
N LYS A 115 19.57 7.33 6.45
CA LYS A 115 20.76 8.13 6.75
C LYS A 115 22.01 7.54 6.12
N GLU A 116 21.96 6.30 5.66
CA GLU A 116 23.11 5.61 5.05
C GLU A 116 23.13 5.67 3.52
N PHE A 117 21.98 5.90 2.87
CA PHE A 117 21.88 5.93 1.43
C PHE A 117 20.86 6.98 0.97
N PRO A 118 21.11 7.72 -0.13
CA PRO A 118 20.16 8.69 -0.69
C PRO A 118 19.03 7.98 -1.44
N VAL A 119 18.17 7.26 -0.70
CA VAL A 119 16.99 6.58 -1.27
C VAL A 119 16.03 7.64 -1.81
N HIS A 120 15.51 7.42 -3.02
CA HIS A 120 14.43 8.22 -3.61
C HIS A 120 13.08 7.66 -3.18
N TYR A 121 12.28 8.44 -2.45
CA TYR A 121 11.02 7.99 -1.88
C TYR A 121 9.83 8.42 -2.74
N ILE A 122 9.01 7.44 -3.11
CA ILE A 122 7.80 7.63 -3.92
C ILE A 122 6.57 7.27 -3.09
N TYR A 123 5.66 8.24 -2.94
CA TYR A 123 4.33 7.97 -2.42
C TYR A 123 3.40 7.59 -3.57
N THR A 124 2.59 6.55 -3.37
CA THR A 124 1.48 6.20 -4.26
C THR A 124 0.18 6.16 -3.46
N PHE A 125 -0.90 6.69 -4.03
CA PHE A 125 -2.15 6.79 -3.32
C PHE A 125 -2.86 5.43 -3.20
N HIS A 126 -3.33 5.13 -1.99
CA HIS A 126 -4.28 4.04 -1.74
C HIS A 126 -5.74 4.56 -1.61
N SER A 127 -5.99 5.84 -1.84
CA SER A 127 -7.32 6.46 -1.91
C SER A 127 -7.38 7.50 -3.05
N MET A 128 -8.58 7.79 -3.56
CA MET A 128 -8.79 8.86 -4.55
C MET A 128 -9.25 10.17 -3.87
N ASN A 129 -9.05 10.29 -2.57
CA ASN A 129 -9.54 11.43 -1.80
C ASN A 129 -8.67 12.68 -2.03
N SER A 130 -9.17 13.82 -1.58
CA SER A 130 -8.41 15.07 -1.50
C SER A 130 -7.26 14.92 -0.50
N THR A 131 -6.08 15.39 -0.89
CA THR A 131 -4.89 15.43 -0.03
C THR A 131 -5.06 16.36 1.16
N HIS A 132 -5.95 17.35 1.07
CA HIS A 132 -6.25 18.30 2.15
C HIS A 132 -7.34 17.83 3.11
N MET A 133 -8.11 16.79 2.75
CA MET A 133 -9.24 16.32 3.55
C MET A 133 -8.86 15.21 4.53
N GLU A 134 -8.05 14.25 4.08
CA GLU A 134 -7.81 13.00 4.80
C GLU A 134 -6.48 12.96 5.57
N PHE A 135 -5.47 13.69 5.09
CA PHE A 135 -4.10 13.52 5.55
C PHE A 135 -3.66 14.59 6.55
N GLN A 136 -2.64 14.26 7.34
CA GLN A 136 -1.95 15.23 8.18
C GLN A 136 -1.29 16.32 7.33
N LYS A 137 -1.12 17.50 7.93
CA LYS A 137 -0.58 18.68 7.24
C LYS A 137 0.74 18.42 6.51
N ASP A 138 1.63 17.63 7.12
CA ASP A 138 3.00 17.35 6.70
C ASP A 138 3.18 15.94 6.10
N ALA A 139 2.08 15.23 5.84
CA ALA A 139 2.05 13.83 5.43
C ALA A 139 2.90 13.50 4.20
N PHE A 140 3.11 14.48 3.31
CA PHE A 140 3.79 14.28 2.04
C PHE A 140 5.16 14.97 1.96
N ASP A 141 5.55 15.76 2.97
CA ASP A 141 6.65 16.72 2.88
C ASP A 141 8.01 16.06 2.65
N GLN A 142 8.19 14.86 3.18
CA GLN A 142 9.43 14.11 3.12
C GLN A 142 9.53 13.18 1.91
N PHE A 143 8.57 13.18 0.97
CA PHE A 143 8.68 12.38 -0.26
C PHE A 143 9.41 13.14 -1.38
N ASP A 144 10.08 12.40 -2.26
CA ASP A 144 10.77 12.97 -3.42
C ASP A 144 9.87 12.98 -4.67
N SER A 145 8.99 11.98 -4.80
CA SER A 145 7.96 11.94 -5.85
C SER A 145 6.62 11.47 -5.33
N ILE A 146 5.56 11.88 -6.01
CA ILE A 146 4.20 11.46 -5.72
C ILE A 146 3.51 11.04 -7.02
N PHE A 147 3.02 9.81 -7.02
CA PHE A 147 2.22 9.22 -8.10
C PHE A 147 0.76 9.59 -7.87
N CYS A 148 0.33 10.66 -8.53
CA CYS A 148 -0.96 11.30 -8.35
C CYS A 148 -2.04 10.58 -9.16
N VAL A 149 -3.21 10.40 -8.54
CA VAL A 149 -4.42 9.86 -9.15
C VAL A 149 -4.92 10.74 -10.30
N GLY A 150 -4.81 12.05 -10.15
CA GLY A 150 -5.25 13.00 -11.16
C GLY A 150 -4.80 14.43 -10.88
N GLN A 151 -5.08 15.32 -11.84
CA GLN A 151 -4.72 16.73 -11.79
C GLN A 151 -5.11 17.47 -10.50
N TYR A 152 -6.21 17.10 -9.83
CA TYR A 152 -6.63 17.75 -8.58
C TYR A 152 -5.60 17.55 -7.45
N GLN A 153 -5.03 16.35 -7.29
CA GLN A 153 -3.98 16.11 -6.28
C GLN A 153 -2.71 16.88 -6.63
N VAL A 154 -2.38 17.00 -7.92
CA VAL A 154 -1.25 17.83 -8.37
C VAL A 154 -1.46 19.29 -7.95
N GLN A 155 -2.67 19.83 -8.19
CA GLN A 155 -3.00 21.21 -7.81
C GLN A 155 -2.95 21.42 -6.30
N GLU A 156 -3.52 20.50 -5.51
CA GLU A 156 -3.52 20.57 -4.05
C GLU A 156 -2.10 20.51 -3.49
N LEU A 157 -1.27 19.59 -3.97
CA LEU A 157 0.13 19.43 -3.54
C LEU A 157 0.97 20.66 -3.91
N ARG A 158 0.78 21.23 -5.11
CA ARG A 158 1.45 22.48 -5.52
C ARG A 158 1.00 23.66 -4.66
N ALA A 159 -0.28 23.75 -4.32
CA ALA A 159 -0.79 24.79 -3.44
C ALA A 159 -0.17 24.68 -2.03
N THR A 160 -0.08 23.47 -1.48
CA THR A 160 0.60 23.19 -0.21
C THR A 160 2.08 23.59 -0.26
N GLU A 161 2.79 23.20 -1.32
CA GLU A 161 4.21 23.54 -1.51
C GLU A 161 4.44 25.05 -1.57
N GLN A 162 3.58 25.79 -2.29
CA GLN A 162 3.65 27.24 -2.38
C GLN A 162 3.31 27.91 -1.03
N LEU A 163 2.24 27.47 -0.37
CA LEU A 163 1.75 28.06 0.88
C LEU A 163 2.78 27.93 2.01
N TYR A 164 3.44 26.78 2.11
CA TYR A 164 4.38 26.48 3.19
C TYR A 164 5.86 26.59 2.76
N ASN A 165 6.13 27.08 1.55
CA ASN A 165 7.49 27.22 0.99
C ASN A 165 8.30 25.91 1.06
N LEU A 166 7.67 24.80 0.65
CA LEU A 166 8.28 23.48 0.66
C LEU A 166 9.10 23.24 -0.61
N LYS A 167 10.02 22.27 -0.54
CA LYS A 167 10.71 21.76 -1.72
C LYS A 167 9.69 21.17 -2.70
N GLN A 168 9.76 21.58 -3.96
CA GLN A 168 8.94 21.03 -5.02
C GLN A 168 9.27 19.56 -5.26
N LYS A 169 8.25 18.72 -5.22
CA LYS A 169 8.34 17.29 -5.53
C LYS A 169 8.16 17.05 -7.02
N ASN A 170 8.62 15.89 -7.47
CA ASN A 170 8.25 15.38 -8.77
C ASN A 170 6.84 14.76 -8.69
N LEU A 171 5.85 15.45 -9.23
CA LEU A 171 4.46 15.02 -9.25
C LEU A 171 4.16 14.39 -10.60
N VAL A 172 3.78 13.11 -10.60
CA VAL A 172 3.48 12.36 -11.82
C VAL A 172 2.01 11.99 -11.80
N GLU A 173 1.24 12.49 -12.76
CA GLU A 173 -0.14 12.06 -12.96
C GLU A 173 -0.16 10.69 -13.65
N CYS A 174 -0.57 9.66 -12.93
CA CYS A 174 -0.52 8.27 -13.42
C CYS A 174 -1.83 7.50 -13.26
N GLY A 175 -2.90 8.14 -12.80
CA GLY A 175 -4.18 7.46 -12.59
C GLY A 175 -4.19 6.56 -11.36
N TYR A 176 -5.15 5.64 -11.32
CA TYR A 176 -5.39 4.76 -10.18
C TYR A 176 -5.52 3.31 -10.62
N GLY A 177 -4.42 2.54 -10.51
CA GLY A 177 -4.31 1.20 -11.07
C GLY A 177 -5.37 0.21 -10.58
N LEU A 178 -5.86 0.38 -9.35
CA LEU A 178 -6.97 -0.45 -8.84
C LEU A 178 -8.27 -0.22 -9.64
N LEU A 179 -8.58 1.03 -10.00
CA LEU A 179 -9.76 1.35 -10.82
C LEU A 179 -9.60 0.78 -12.23
N ASP A 180 -8.41 0.87 -12.82
CA ASP A 180 -8.13 0.26 -14.13
C ASP A 180 -8.38 -1.26 -14.10
N LYS A 181 -7.90 -1.93 -13.06
CA LYS A 181 -8.15 -3.36 -12.84
C LYS A 181 -9.65 -3.65 -12.73
N LEU A 182 -10.40 -2.85 -11.98
CA LEU A 182 -11.85 -3.01 -11.82
C LEU A 182 -12.60 -2.81 -13.15
N ILE A 183 -12.19 -1.83 -13.98
CA ILE A 183 -12.77 -1.59 -15.31
C ILE A 183 -12.48 -2.76 -16.26
N LYS A 184 -11.24 -3.28 -16.28
CA LYS A 184 -10.86 -4.46 -17.07
C LYS A 184 -11.66 -5.70 -16.64
N LEU A 185 -11.76 -5.93 -15.33
CA LEU A 185 -12.57 -7.03 -14.78
C LEU A 185 -14.03 -6.89 -15.20
N ARG A 186 -14.64 -5.71 -15.01
CA ARG A 186 -16.02 -5.44 -15.44
C ARG A 186 -16.23 -5.75 -16.93
N SER A 187 -15.26 -5.41 -17.77
CA SER A 187 -15.35 -5.61 -19.23
C SER A 187 -15.17 -7.08 -19.65
N SER A 188 -14.44 -7.88 -18.87
CA SER A 188 -14.26 -9.32 -19.12
C SER A 188 -15.41 -10.19 -18.58
N PHE A 189 -16.27 -9.63 -17.71
CA PHE A 189 -17.58 -10.18 -17.43
C PHE A 189 -18.48 -10.01 -18.67
N SER A 190 -18.33 -10.92 -19.63
CA SER A 190 -19.29 -11.13 -20.71
C SER A 190 -20.73 -11.17 -20.15
N GLU A 191 -21.64 -10.57 -20.90
CA GLU A 191 -23.06 -10.36 -20.56
C GLU A 191 -23.70 -11.49 -19.73
N LYS A 192 -24.34 -11.10 -18.62
CA LYS A 192 -25.43 -11.85 -17.96
C LYS A 192 -25.09 -13.29 -17.54
N LYS A 193 -24.18 -13.48 -16.58
CA LYS A 193 -24.43 -14.53 -15.57
C LYS A 193 -25.41 -13.95 -14.57
N ASN A 194 -26.53 -14.65 -14.33
CA ASN A 194 -27.55 -14.31 -13.34
C ASN A 194 -26.91 -13.79 -12.03
N PHE A 195 -26.74 -12.46 -11.91
CA PHE A 195 -26.22 -11.81 -10.70
C PHE A 195 -27.16 -12.03 -9.51
N LEU A 196 -28.39 -12.43 -9.81
CA LEU A 196 -29.37 -12.82 -8.84
C LEU A 196 -29.08 -14.26 -8.36
N LYS A 197 -28.44 -14.39 -7.21
CA LYS A 197 -28.44 -15.67 -6.48
C LYS A 197 -29.91 -15.93 -6.09
N ASN A 198 -30.51 -16.98 -6.61
CA ASN A 198 -31.94 -17.30 -6.39
C ASN A 198 -32.94 -16.20 -6.80
N ASN A 199 -32.69 -15.45 -7.90
CA ASN A 199 -33.55 -14.35 -8.35
C ASN A 199 -33.65 -13.14 -7.38
N LYS A 200 -32.77 -13.03 -6.37
CA LYS A 200 -32.73 -11.91 -5.41
C LYS A 200 -31.69 -10.85 -5.80
N LYS A 201 -32.01 -9.56 -5.60
CA LYS A 201 -31.02 -8.48 -5.73
C LYS A 201 -30.01 -8.56 -4.59
N ASN A 202 -28.73 -8.28 -4.90
CA ASN A 202 -27.66 -8.19 -3.91
C ASN A 202 -27.50 -6.74 -3.44
N ILE A 203 -27.35 -6.53 -2.13
CA ILE A 203 -27.15 -5.23 -1.51
C ILE A 203 -25.79 -5.23 -0.80
N LEU A 204 -24.87 -4.38 -1.25
CA LEU A 204 -23.58 -4.18 -0.58
C LEU A 204 -23.68 -2.99 0.38
N ILE A 205 -23.37 -3.22 1.65
CA ILE A 205 -23.31 -2.17 2.68
C ILE A 205 -21.84 -1.99 3.08
N ALA A 206 -21.30 -0.79 2.85
CA ALA A 206 -19.89 -0.48 3.09
C ALA A 206 -19.75 0.88 3.81
N PRO A 207 -20.08 0.97 5.11
CA PRO A 207 -19.95 2.21 5.86
C PRO A 207 -18.50 2.45 6.30
N SER A 208 -18.18 3.70 6.59
CA SER A 208 -16.91 4.08 7.22
C SER A 208 -16.82 3.53 8.65
N TRP A 209 -15.61 3.50 9.22
CA TRP A 209 -15.40 3.17 10.63
C TRP A 209 -15.90 4.30 11.55
N GLY A 210 -16.32 3.96 12.77
CA GLY A 210 -16.65 4.94 13.80
C GLY A 210 -17.72 4.45 14.78
N LYS A 211 -17.64 4.91 16.04
CA LYS A 211 -18.55 4.50 17.13
C LYS A 211 -20.04 4.73 16.84
N HIS A 212 -20.36 5.65 15.94
CA HIS A 212 -21.72 5.99 15.53
C HIS A 212 -21.95 5.72 14.04
N ASN A 213 -21.13 4.88 13.41
CA ASN A 213 -21.35 4.52 12.02
C ASN A 213 -22.62 3.64 11.87
N LEU A 214 -23.04 3.41 10.63
CA LEU A 214 -24.25 2.66 10.32
C LEU A 214 -24.26 1.24 10.89
N LEU A 215 -23.12 0.54 10.87
CA LEU A 215 -23.04 -0.85 11.36
C LEU A 215 -23.09 -0.94 12.89
N GLU A 216 -22.36 -0.06 13.57
CA GLU A 216 -22.32 0.00 15.04
C GLU A 216 -23.65 0.48 15.64
N SER A 217 -24.36 1.38 14.94
CA SER A 217 -25.62 1.95 15.44
C SER A 217 -26.84 1.07 15.15
N MET A 218 -26.95 0.55 13.92
CA MET A 218 -28.14 -0.18 13.48
C MET A 218 -27.85 -1.28 12.46
N GLY A 219 -26.61 -1.77 12.38
CA GLY A 219 -26.20 -2.74 11.36
C GLY A 219 -27.02 -4.02 11.39
N ILE A 220 -27.25 -4.58 12.58
CA ILE A 220 -28.04 -5.81 12.76
C ILE A 220 -29.49 -5.59 12.32
N GLU A 221 -30.10 -4.49 12.74
CA GLU A 221 -31.48 -4.15 12.39
C GLU A 221 -31.65 -3.93 10.88
N LEU A 222 -30.74 -3.15 10.28
CA LEU A 222 -30.72 -2.90 8.84
C LEU A 222 -30.56 -4.20 8.04
N VAL A 223 -29.59 -5.04 8.39
CA VAL A 223 -29.38 -6.33 7.71
C VAL A 223 -30.62 -7.21 7.84
N LYS A 224 -31.25 -7.24 9.02
CA LYS A 224 -32.49 -8.00 9.23
C LYS A 224 -33.62 -7.51 8.33
N ILE A 225 -33.89 -6.20 8.29
CA ILE A 225 -34.93 -5.60 7.43
C ILE A 225 -34.72 -5.99 5.97
N LEU A 226 -33.48 -5.95 5.49
CA LEU A 226 -33.16 -6.28 4.10
C LEU A 226 -33.30 -7.78 3.80
N LEU A 227 -32.91 -8.66 4.73
CA LEU A 227 -33.12 -10.09 4.60
C LEU A 227 -34.61 -10.46 4.61
N ASP A 228 -35.40 -9.86 5.51
CA ASP A 228 -36.85 -10.05 5.62
C ASP A 228 -37.58 -9.55 4.36
N ALA A 229 -37.08 -8.48 3.74
CA ALA A 229 -37.56 -7.99 2.44
C ALA A 229 -37.15 -8.88 1.24
N GLY A 230 -36.43 -9.98 1.48
CA GLY A 230 -36.07 -10.97 0.48
C GLY A 230 -34.81 -10.65 -0.32
N TYR A 231 -33.98 -9.70 0.11
CA TYR A 231 -32.70 -9.40 -0.53
C TYR A 231 -31.60 -10.38 -0.11
N HIS A 232 -30.51 -10.40 -0.88
CA HIS A 232 -29.23 -10.92 -0.43
C HIS A 232 -28.40 -9.73 0.03
N VAL A 233 -27.90 -9.75 1.25
CA VAL A 233 -27.02 -8.72 1.82
C VAL A 233 -25.64 -9.33 2.01
#